data_AF-A0A353ZUC1-F1
#
_entry.id   AF-A0A353ZUC1-F1
#
_cell.length_a   1.000
_cell.length_b   1.000
_cell.length_c   1.000
_cell.angle_alpha   90.00
_cell.angle_beta   90.00
_cell.angle_gamma   90.00
#
_symmetry.space_group_name_H-M   'P 1'
#
loop_
_entity.id
_entity.type
_entity.pdbx_description
1 polymer ?
#
loop_
_entity_poly.entity_id
_entity_poly.type
_entity_poly.pdbx_seq_one_letter_code
_entity_poly.pdbx_strand_id
1 'polypeptide(L)' 'MDAMNLLTVTVLAVFVGFEVVSKVSSTLHTPLMSGANAIHGIILVGAIIVAGQAGDPWILAVALLAVVLATANLVGG' A
#
# COMPACT_ATOMS: atom_id res chain seq x y z
N MET A 1 0.33 -14.64 12.99
CA MET A 1 1.42 -13.89 13.66
C MET A 1 0.81 -13.21 14.87
N ASP A 2 1.48 -13.26 16.01
CA ASP A 2 1.06 -12.52 17.20
C ASP A 2 1.42 -11.03 17.08
N ALA A 3 0.91 -10.21 18.01
CA ALA A 3 1.10 -8.77 17.99
C ALA A 3 2.58 -8.37 18.07
N MET A 4 3.40 -9.13 18.82
CA MET A 4 4.83 -8.88 18.95
C MET A 4 5.58 -9.11 17.63
N ASN A 5 5.23 -10.17 16.88
CA ASN A 5 5.82 -10.40 15.56
C ASN A 5 5.40 -9.33 14.55
N LEU A 6 4.13 -8.89 14.55
CA LEU A 6 3.69 -7.81 13.68
C LEU A 6 4.43 -6.50 13.97
N LEU A 7 4.53 -6.12 15.25
CA LEU A 7 5.26 -4.93 15.67
C LEU A 7 6.74 -5.01 15.27
N THR A 8 7.38 -6.16 15.46
CA THR A 8 8.78 -6.38 15.06
C THR A 8 8.95 -6.18 13.56
N VAL A 9 8.08 -6.78 12.74
CA VAL A 9 8.11 -6.62 11.28
C VAL A 9 7.88 -5.16 10.88
N THR A 10 6.91 -4.47 11.49
CA THR A 10 6.64 -3.06 11.20
C THR A 10 7.85 -2.18 11.52
N VAL A 11 8.44 -2.33 12.70
CA VAL A 11 9.61 -1.53 13.13
C VAL A 11 10.81 -1.79 12.21
N LEU A 12 11.14 -3.07 11.94
CA LEU A 12 12.25 -3.41 11.06
C LEU A 12 12.02 -2.94 9.62
N ALA A 13 10.81 -3.05 9.09
CA ALA A 13 10.48 -2.56 7.76
C ALA A 13 10.67 -1.03 7.62
N VAL A 14 10.33 -0.26 8.66
CA VAL A 14 10.59 1.19 8.69
C VAL A 14 12.09 1.48 8.64
N PHE A 15 12.91 0.78 9.45
CA PHE A 15 14.37 0.93 9.40
C PHE A 15 14.95 0.58 8.03
N VAL A 16 14.51 -0.52 7.43
CA VAL A 16 14.94 -0.92 6.08
C VAL A 16 14.57 0.14 5.05
N GLY A 17 13.34 0.67 5.10
CA GLY A 17 12.90 1.73 4.19
C GLY A 17 13.77 2.98 4.29
N PHE A 18 14.07 3.44 5.51
CA PHE A 18 14.95 4.59 5.73
C PHE A 18 16.37 4.34 5.19
N GLU A 19 16.96 3.19 5.52
CA GLU A 19 18.33 2.85 5.13
C GLU A 19 18.48 2.76 3.61
N VAL A 20 17.49 2.18 2.91
CA VAL A 20 17.52 2.04 1.44
C VAL A 20 17.31 3.40 0.75
N VAL A 21 16.31 4.18 1.18
CA VAL A 21 15.99 5.48 0.55
C VAL A 21 17.12 6.49 0.75
N SER A 22 17.79 6.47 1.90
CA SER A 22 18.90 7.39 2.22
C SER A 22 20.12 7.28 1.29
N LYS A 23 20.24 6.18 0.53
CA LYS A 23 21.40 5.86 -0.31
C LYS A 23 21.13 5.99 -1.81
N VAL A 24 19.99 6.54 -2.19
CA VAL A 24 19.60 6.70 -3.61
C VAL A 24 20.27 7.94 -4.20
N SER A 25 20.74 7.85 -5.45
CA SER A 25 21.31 9.00 -6.18
C SER A 25 20.25 10.06 -6.49
N SER A 26 20.63 11.34 -6.53
CA SER A 26 19.72 12.46 -6.80
C SER A 26 18.98 12.34 -8.15
N THR A 27 19.60 11.70 -9.14
CA THR A 27 18.98 11.46 -10.46
C THR A 27 17.75 10.54 -10.37
N LEU A 28 17.65 9.75 -9.31
CA LEU A 28 16.59 8.76 -9.10
C LEU A 28 15.49 9.23 -8.15
N HIS A 29 15.54 10.45 -7.58
CA HIS A 29 14.52 10.87 -6.63
C HIS A 29 13.11 10.89 -7.23
N THR A 30 12.94 11.37 -8.47
CA THR A 30 11.63 11.40 -9.13
C THR A 30 11.17 10.00 -9.56
N PRO A 31 11.99 9.16 -10.21
CA PRO A 31 11.64 7.75 -10.44
C PRO A 31 11.32 6.98 -9.15
N LEU A 32 12.06 7.22 -8.07
CA LEU A 32 11.85 6.58 -6.77
C LEU A 32 10.51 7.01 -6.15
N MET A 33 10.16 8.30 -6.25
CA MET A 33 8.87 8.81 -5.80
C MET A 33 7.70 8.13 -6.53
N SER A 34 7.81 7.95 -7.86
CA SER A 34 6.81 7.21 -8.64
C SER A 34 6.77 5.74 -8.26
N GLY A 35 7.93 5.07 -8.18
CA GLY A 35 8.01 3.65 -7.83
C GLY A 35 7.46 3.34 -6.43
N ALA A 36 7.73 4.20 -5.43
CA ALA A 36 7.13 4.08 -4.11
C ALA A 36 5.61 4.30 -4.15
N ASN A 37 5.12 5.17 -5.05
CA ASN A 37 3.68 5.36 -5.29
C ASN A 37 3.01 4.09 -5.85
N ALA A 38 3.65 3.40 -6.80
CA ALA A 38 3.15 2.13 -7.32
C ALA A 38 3.10 1.02 -6.24
N ILE A 39 4.14 0.94 -5.39
CA ILE A 39 4.24 -0.11 -4.34
C ILE A 39 3.12 0.01 -3.31
N HIS A 40 2.79 1.23 -2.85
CA HIS A 40 1.71 1.38 -1.87
C HIS A 40 0.31 1.11 -2.45
N GLY A 41 0.19 1.00 -3.78
CA GLY A 41 -0.98 0.47 -4.48
C GLY A 41 -1.42 -0.93 -4.01
N ILE A 42 -0.61 -1.62 -3.19
CA ILE A 42 -1.01 -2.84 -2.44
C ILE A 42 -2.31 -2.68 -1.63
N ILE A 43 -2.72 -1.44 -1.32
CA ILE A 43 -4.04 -1.14 -0.74
C ILE A 43 -5.21 -1.78 -1.54
N LEU A 44 -5.02 -2.05 -2.84
CA LEU A 44 -6.00 -2.75 -3.68
C LEU A 44 -6.36 -4.13 -3.12
N VAL A 45 -5.39 -4.88 -2.58
CA VAL A 45 -5.64 -6.20 -1.98
C VAL A 45 -6.56 -6.06 -0.78
N GLY A 46 -6.33 -5.06 0.08
CA GLY A 46 -7.19 -4.77 1.22
C GLY A 46 -8.61 -4.40 0.78
N ALA A 47 -8.75 -3.55 -0.23
CA ALA A 47 -10.05 -3.15 -0.77
C ALA A 47 -10.84 -4.34 -1.34
N ILE A 48 -10.18 -5.26 -2.05
CA ILE A 48 -10.82 -6.49 -2.57
C ILE A 48 -11.30 -7.40 -1.44
N ILE A 49 -10.49 -7.58 -0.39
CA ILE A 49 -10.87 -8.39 0.78
C ILE A 49 -12.11 -7.81 1.47
N VAL A 50 -12.14 -6.48 1.67
CA VAL A 50 -13.29 -5.80 2.28
C VAL A 50 -14.54 -5.93 1.39
N ALA A 51 -14.40 -5.76 0.07
CA ALA A 51 -15.51 -5.94 -0.87
C ALA A 51 -16.07 -7.36 -0.83
N GLY A 52 -15.21 -8.38 -0.74
CA GLY A 52 -15.61 -9.79 -0.64
C GLY A 52 -16.29 -10.17 0.68
N GLN A 53 -16.16 -9.33 1.71
CA GLN A 53 -16.77 -9.53 3.03
C GLN A 53 -17.97 -8.59 3.28
N ALA A 54 -18.36 -7.79 2.29
CA ALA A 54 -19.43 -6.81 2.44
C ALA A 54 -20.79 -7.50 2.66
N GLY A 55 -21.34 -7.36 3.88
CA GLY A 55 -22.67 -7.89 4.25
C GLY A 55 -23.83 -6.93 4.00
N ASP A 56 -23.55 -5.67 3.69
CA ASP A 56 -24.55 -4.63 3.44
C ASP A 56 -24.27 -3.92 2.10
N PRO A 57 -25.29 -3.57 1.30
CA PRO A 57 -25.12 -2.88 0.02
C PRO A 57 -24.31 -1.57 0.12
N TRP A 58 -24.40 -0.85 1.24
CA TRP A 58 -23.64 0.38 1.46
C TRP A 58 -22.14 0.10 1.63
N ILE A 59 -21.80 -0.94 2.39
CA ILE A 59 -20.40 -1.37 2.57
C ILE A 59 -19.83 -1.83 1.22
N LEU A 60 -20.61 -2.57 0.44
CA LEU A 60 -20.20 -3.02 -0.89
C LEU A 60 -19.95 -1.83 -1.83
N ALA A 61 -20.83 -0.82 -1.84
CA ALA A 61 -20.67 0.37 -2.67
C ALA A 61 -19.37 1.14 -2.33
N VAL A 62 -19.08 1.34 -1.04
CA VAL A 62 -17.84 1.99 -0.59
C VAL A 62 -16.61 1.14 -0.93
N ALA A 63 -16.69 -0.17 -0.73
CA ALA A 63 -15.58 -1.08 -1.04
C ALA A 63 -15.28 -1.12 -2.54
N LEU A 64 -16.30 -1.11 -3.41
CA LEU A 64 -16.13 -1.02 -4.85
C LEU A 64 -15.49 0.31 -5.27
N LEU A 65 -15.90 1.43 -4.67
CA LEU A 65 -15.24 2.72 -4.90
C LEU A 65 -13.77 2.67 -4.47
N ALA A 66 -13.47 2.08 -3.32
CA ALA A 66 -12.11 1.90 -2.83
C ALA A 66 -11.26 1.03 -3.80
N VAL A 67 -11.82 -0.04 -4.37
CA VAL A 67 -11.15 -0.86 -5.39
C VAL A 67 -10.82 -0.04 -6.64
N VAL A 68 -11.74 0.79 -7.13
CA VAL A 68 -11.51 1.65 -8.30
C VAL A 68 -10.39 2.65 -8.03
N LEU A 69 -10.45 3.34 -6.89
CA LEU A 69 -9.43 4.33 -6.51
C LEU A 69 -8.05 3.69 -6.29
N ALA A 70 -8.00 2.53 -5.64
CA ALA A 70 -6.77 1.77 -5.43
C ALA A 70 -6.18 1.28 -6.77
N THR A 71 -7.02 0.83 -7.70
CA THR A 71 -6.58 0.41 -9.04
C THR A 71 -6.01 1.59 -9.82
N ALA A 72 -6.67 2.75 -9.80
CA ALA A 72 -6.18 3.95 -10.47
C ALA A 72 -4.82 4.40 -9.91
N ASN A 73 -4.63 4.33 -8.59
CA ASN A 73 -3.36 4.65 -7.95
C ASN A 73 -2.25 3.64 -8.30
N LEU A 74 -2.54 2.34 -8.31
CA LEU A 74 -1.59 1.29 -8.66
C LEU A 74 -1.13 1.39 -10.13
N VAL A 75 -2.04 1.69 -11.06
CA VAL A 75 -1.72 1.81 -12.49
C VAL A 75 -1.07 3.15 -12.84
N GLY A 76 -1.40 4.21 -12.10
CA GLY A 76 -0.88 5.56 -12.33
C GLY A 76 0.45 5.88 -11.64
N GLY A 77 0.83 5.11 -10.61
CA GLY A 77 2.15 5.20 -9.95
C GLY A 77 3.25 4.54 -10.77
#